data_AF-A0A2I0D806-F1
#
_entry.id   AF-A0A2I0D806-F1
#
_cell.length_a   1.000
_cell.length_b   1.000
_cell.length_c   1.000
_cell.angle_alpha   90.00
_cell.angle_beta   90.00
_cell.angle_gamma   90.00
#
_symmetry.space_group_name_H-M   'P 1'
#
loop_
_entity.id
_entity.type
_entity.pdbx_description
1 polymer ?
#
loop_
_entity_poly.entity_id
_entity_poly.type
_entity_poly.pdbx_seq_one_letter_code
_entity_poly.pdbx_strand_id
1 'polypeptide(L)'
;QKAELKSEDRKVDFSKDFDEFKIEENLVFVTKNNKHGLFYLDGKTIVPCEYDEFEIEENFVFTFKNNKRGLMNLYGETIIPCEYDEFEIEENFVFTFKNNKRGLMNLYGETIIPCKYDSFKIEGSIAIVTKNGKMKQIQL
;
A
#
# COMPACT_ATOMS: atom_id res chain seq x y z
N GLN A 1 -23.38 23.32 35.61
CA GLN A 1 -24.16 22.21 35.01
C GLN A 1 -25.00 22.80 33.88
N LYS A 2 -24.64 22.56 32.62
CA LYS A 2 -25.52 22.71 31.45
C LYS A 2 -25.17 21.57 30.52
N ALA A 3 -26.03 20.57 30.57
CA ALA A 3 -25.98 19.37 29.76
C ALA A 3 -26.46 19.70 28.34
N GLU A 4 -26.29 18.69 27.47
CA GLU A 4 -26.78 18.56 26.09
C GLU A 4 -25.82 19.03 25.00
N LEU A 5 -24.67 18.34 24.90
CA LEU A 5 -24.20 17.93 23.57
C LEU A 5 -25.20 16.91 23.02
N LYS A 6 -26.27 17.40 22.39
CA LYS A 6 -27.08 16.62 21.45
C LYS A 6 -26.37 16.64 20.10
N SER A 7 -25.28 15.89 19.96
CA SER A 7 -24.85 15.45 18.63
C SER A 7 -25.61 14.16 18.35
N GLU A 8 -26.83 14.32 17.83
CA GLU A 8 -27.57 13.23 17.22
C GLU A 8 -26.64 12.46 16.30
N ASP A 9 -26.52 11.15 16.52
CA ASP A 9 -25.82 10.19 15.69
C ASP A 9 -26.36 10.26 14.25
N ARG A 10 -25.90 11.23 13.46
CA ARG A 10 -26.05 11.18 12.00
C ARG A 10 -25.14 10.06 11.53
N LYS A 11 -25.68 8.84 11.52
CA LYS A 11 -25.12 7.75 10.76
C LYS A 11 -24.97 8.25 9.31
N VAL A 12 -23.74 8.34 8.85
CA VAL A 12 -23.46 8.68 7.46
C VAL A 12 -24.05 7.58 6.59
N ASP A 13 -24.86 7.98 5.61
CA ASP A 13 -25.50 7.07 4.67
C ASP A 13 -24.63 6.96 3.41
N PHE A 14 -23.64 6.08 3.47
CA PHE A 14 -22.69 5.85 2.36
C PHE A 14 -23.38 5.35 1.08
N SER A 15 -24.58 4.77 1.18
CA SER A 15 -25.32 4.25 0.00
C SER A 15 -25.76 5.33 -0.99
N LYS A 16 -25.75 6.60 -0.58
CA LYS A 16 -26.12 7.73 -1.46
C LYS A 16 -24.98 8.18 -2.37
N ASP A 17 -23.75 8.00 -1.94
CA ASP A 17 -22.56 8.58 -2.57
C ASP A 17 -21.65 7.53 -3.21
N PHE A 18 -21.79 6.26 -2.84
CA PHE A 18 -20.93 5.15 -3.23
C PHE A 18 -21.73 3.98 -3.79
N ASP A 19 -21.14 3.29 -4.77
CA ASP A 19 -21.75 2.13 -5.44
C ASP A 19 -21.76 0.92 -4.50
N GLU A 20 -20.66 0.73 -3.76
CA GLU A 20 -20.50 -0.32 -2.77
C GLU A 20 -19.75 0.22 -1.55
N PHE A 21 -19.99 -0.37 -0.38
CA PHE A 21 -19.20 -0.07 0.81
C PHE A 21 -19.18 -1.25 1.78
N LYS A 22 -18.08 -1.36 2.54
CA LYS A 22 -17.86 -2.33 3.59
C LYS A 22 -17.37 -1.60 4.83
N ILE A 23 -18.07 -1.80 5.95
CA ILE A 23 -17.71 -1.21 7.24
C ILE A 23 -16.92 -2.25 8.04
N GLU A 24 -15.77 -1.85 8.56
CA GLU A 24 -14.91 -2.63 9.45
C GLU A 24 -14.51 -1.73 10.63
N GLU A 25 -15.07 -1.99 11.81
CA GLU A 25 -14.92 -1.15 13.01
C GLU A 25 -15.25 0.34 12.75
N ASN A 26 -14.22 1.21 12.69
CA ASN A 26 -14.35 2.65 12.45
C ASN A 26 -13.92 3.06 11.03
N LEU A 27 -13.65 2.09 10.16
CA LEU A 27 -13.23 2.28 8.78
C LEU A 27 -14.32 1.84 7.82
N VAL A 28 -14.39 2.53 6.69
CA VAL A 28 -15.33 2.26 5.61
C VAL A 28 -14.56 2.19 4.30
N PHE A 29 -14.46 0.99 3.76
CA PHE A 29 -13.95 0.75 2.41
C PHE A 29 -15.09 1.02 1.44
N VAL A 30 -14.87 1.85 0.44
CA VAL A 30 -15.92 2.28 -0.49
C VAL A 30 -15.48 2.09 -1.93
N THR A 31 -16.44 1.82 -2.81
CA THR A 31 -16.26 1.77 -4.25
C THR A 31 -17.14 2.85 -4.89
N LYS A 32 -16.56 3.64 -5.78
CA LYS A 32 -17.27 4.66 -6.58
C LYS A 32 -16.67 4.72 -7.97
N ASN A 33 -17.49 4.56 -9.01
CA ASN A 33 -17.07 4.54 -10.41
C ASN A 33 -15.93 3.52 -10.68
N ASN A 34 -16.03 2.33 -10.10
CA ASN A 34 -14.98 1.29 -10.14
C ASN A 34 -13.63 1.72 -9.54
N LYS A 35 -13.65 2.70 -8.63
CA LYS A 35 -12.47 3.13 -7.88
C LYS A 35 -12.69 2.96 -6.39
N HIS A 36 -11.64 2.52 -5.70
CA HIS A 36 -11.68 2.24 -4.28
C HIS A 36 -11.07 3.37 -3.45
N GLY A 37 -11.69 3.63 -2.31
CA GLY A 37 -11.26 4.61 -1.32
C GLY A 37 -11.50 4.12 0.11
N LEU A 38 -10.96 4.85 1.09
CA LEU A 38 -11.04 4.52 2.51
C LEU A 38 -11.50 5.75 3.28
N PHE A 39 -12.49 5.58 4.15
CA PHE A 39 -13.11 6.66 4.91
C PHE A 39 -13.24 6.25 6.38
N TYR A 40 -13.29 7.23 7.27
CA TYR A 40 -13.77 7.01 8.62
C TYR A 40 -15.30 6.83 8.62
N LEU A 41 -15.82 6.17 9.65
CA LEU A 41 -17.27 5.96 9.82
C LEU A 41 -18.06 7.28 9.92
N ASP A 42 -17.41 8.37 10.35
CA ASP A 42 -17.99 9.72 10.38
C ASP A 42 -18.01 10.42 9.01
N GLY A 43 -17.60 9.72 7.95
CA GLY A 43 -17.61 10.20 6.56
C GLY A 43 -16.37 11.01 6.16
N LYS A 44 -15.40 11.21 7.06
CA LYS A 44 -14.13 11.85 6.69
C LYS A 44 -13.30 10.95 5.78
N THR A 45 -12.82 11.49 4.68
CA THR A 45 -11.94 10.78 3.76
C THR A 45 -10.57 10.52 4.39
N ILE A 46 -10.12 9.27 4.31
CA ILE A 46 -8.73 8.87 4.59
C ILE A 46 -7.99 8.77 3.25
N VAL A 47 -8.53 7.99 2.32
CA VAL A 47 -8.03 7.81 0.95
C VAL A 47 -9.17 8.07 -0.04
N PRO A 48 -9.00 8.97 -1.01
CA PRO A 48 -10.03 9.21 -2.02
C PRO A 48 -10.24 7.99 -2.93
N CYS A 49 -11.39 7.91 -3.59
CA CYS A 49 -11.67 6.87 -4.58
C CYS A 49 -10.82 7.04 -5.85
N GLU A 50 -9.58 6.56 -5.81
CA GLU A 50 -8.63 6.70 -6.93
C GLU A 50 -7.88 5.41 -7.27
N TYR A 51 -8.00 4.38 -6.44
CA TYR A 51 -7.35 3.09 -6.63
C TYR A 51 -8.21 2.16 -7.49
N ASP A 52 -7.56 1.37 -8.34
CA ASP A 52 -8.21 0.38 -9.18
C ASP A 52 -8.68 -0.84 -8.39
N GLU A 53 -7.95 -1.20 -7.32
CA GLU A 53 -8.25 -2.37 -6.48
C GLU A 53 -7.66 -2.18 -5.08
N PHE A 54 -8.37 -2.71 -4.08
CA PHE A 54 -7.88 -2.92 -2.71
C PHE A 54 -7.96 -4.40 -2.36
N GLU A 55 -6.88 -4.93 -1.81
CA GLU A 55 -6.82 -6.23 -1.17
C GLU A 55 -6.40 -6.02 0.29
N ILE A 56 -7.24 -6.43 1.23
CA ILE A 56 -7.07 -6.14 2.65
C ILE A 56 -6.52 -7.39 3.33
N GLU A 57 -5.37 -7.23 3.99
CA GLU A 57 -4.74 -8.29 4.78
C GLU A 57 -4.38 -7.75 6.16
N GLU A 58 -5.07 -8.24 7.20
CA GLU A 58 -4.90 -7.81 8.59
C GLU A 58 -4.94 -6.27 8.75
N ASN A 59 -3.78 -5.64 8.92
CA ASN A 59 -3.60 -4.20 9.15
C ASN A 59 -3.07 -3.44 7.93
N PHE A 60 -3.01 -4.11 6.78
CA PHE A 60 -2.48 -3.56 5.54
C PHE A 60 -3.52 -3.62 4.43
N VAL A 61 -3.37 -2.68 3.49
CA VAL A 61 -4.13 -2.66 2.25
C VAL A 61 -3.13 -2.69 1.10
N PHE A 62 -3.12 -3.80 0.39
CA PHE A 62 -2.49 -3.90 -0.92
C PHE A 62 -3.31 -3.06 -1.89
N THR A 63 -2.63 -2.14 -2.56
CA THR A 63 -3.29 -1.17 -3.44
C THR A 63 -2.84 -1.38 -4.87
N PHE A 64 -3.78 -1.31 -5.80
CA PHE A 64 -3.48 -1.30 -7.23
C PHE A 64 -3.89 0.04 -7.84
N LYS A 65 -2.98 0.65 -8.60
CA LYS A 65 -3.24 1.90 -9.32
C LYS A 65 -2.42 1.94 -10.60
N ASN A 66 -3.06 2.21 -11.74
CA ASN A 66 -2.41 2.35 -13.04
C ASN A 66 -1.51 1.15 -13.42
N ASN A 67 -1.99 -0.07 -13.18
CA ASN A 67 -1.25 -1.32 -13.38
C ASN A 67 -0.01 -1.51 -12.49
N LYS A 68 0.07 -0.81 -11.35
CA LYS A 68 1.16 -0.91 -10.39
C LYS A 68 0.64 -1.25 -9.00
N ARG A 69 1.40 -2.06 -8.28
CA ARG A 69 1.13 -2.47 -6.90
C ARG A 69 1.83 -1.55 -5.91
N GLY A 70 1.15 -1.31 -4.81
CA GLY A 70 1.63 -0.61 -3.63
C GLY A 70 1.04 -1.22 -2.35
N LEU A 71 1.40 -0.63 -1.22
CA LEU A 71 0.97 -1.04 0.11
C LEU A 71 0.75 0.21 0.95
N MET A 72 -0.35 0.24 1.68
CA MET A 72 -0.61 1.27 2.68
C MET A 72 -1.11 0.65 3.98
N ASN A 73 -1.02 1.39 5.07
CA ASN A 73 -1.69 1.02 6.31
C ASN A 73 -3.16 1.50 6.31
N LEU A 74 -3.91 1.09 7.35
CA LEU A 74 -5.31 1.48 7.53
C LEU A 74 -5.54 2.98 7.84
N TYR A 75 -4.46 3.74 8.09
CA TYR A 75 -4.51 5.20 8.22
C TYR A 75 -4.31 5.92 6.89
N GLY A 76 -4.17 5.18 5.78
CA GLY A 76 -3.91 5.73 4.45
C GLY A 76 -2.46 6.15 4.23
N GLU A 77 -1.55 5.85 5.14
CA GLU A 77 -0.13 6.14 4.96
C GLU A 77 0.45 5.13 3.97
N THR A 78 1.00 5.64 2.88
CA THR A 78 1.68 4.81 1.88
C THR A 78 2.98 4.26 2.44
N ILE A 79 3.08 2.93 2.52
CA ILE A 79 4.31 2.21 2.88
C ILE A 79 5.11 1.93 1.61
N ILE A 80 4.44 1.42 0.58
CA ILE A 80 5.02 1.14 -0.74
C ILE A 80 4.17 1.88 -1.78
N PRO A 81 4.73 2.83 -2.55
CA PRO A 81 3.98 3.51 -3.59
C PRO A 81 3.57 2.57 -4.72
N CYS A 82 2.44 2.84 -5.38
CA CYS A 82 2.01 2.14 -6.60
C CYS A 82 2.92 2.45 -7.79
N GLU A 83 4.13 1.90 -7.78
CA GLU A 83 5.12 2.04 -8.85
C GLU A 83 5.79 0.73 -9.26
N TYR A 84 5.51 -0.34 -8.53
CA TYR A 84 6.08 -1.67 -8.75
C TYR A 84 5.13 -2.53 -9.57
N ASP A 85 5.69 -3.39 -10.42
CA ASP A 85 4.90 -4.41 -11.12
C ASP A 85 4.45 -5.47 -10.11
N GLU A 86 5.37 -5.83 -9.21
CA GLU A 86 5.15 -6.81 -8.17
C GLU A 86 6.09 -6.55 -6.98
N PHE A 87 5.70 -6.98 -5.80
CA PHE A 87 6.59 -7.09 -4.66
C PHE A 87 6.17 -8.24 -3.76
N GLU A 88 7.12 -8.76 -3.00
CA GLU A 88 6.92 -9.82 -2.01
C GLU A 88 7.55 -9.38 -0.70
N ILE A 89 6.84 -9.60 0.41
CA ILE A 89 7.31 -9.25 1.75
C ILE A 89 7.78 -10.54 2.40
N GLU A 90 9.05 -10.60 2.77
CA GLU A 90 9.65 -11.72 3.49
C GLU A 90 10.39 -11.21 4.72
N GLU A 91 9.98 -11.69 5.90
CA GLU A 91 10.53 -11.27 7.20
C GLU A 91 10.55 -9.74 7.37
N ASN A 92 11.72 -9.13 7.21
CA ASN A 92 11.95 -7.69 7.39
C ASN A 92 12.31 -6.96 6.08
N PHE A 93 12.15 -7.64 4.95
CA PHE A 93 12.49 -7.12 3.64
C PHE A 93 11.32 -7.17 2.68
N VAL A 94 11.35 -6.27 1.71
CA VAL A 94 10.44 -6.31 0.58
C VAL A 94 11.25 -6.46 -0.69
N PHE A 95 11.04 -7.56 -1.38
CA PHE A 95 11.61 -7.86 -2.69
C PHE A 95 10.75 -7.21 -3.75
N THR A 96 11.30 -6.24 -4.46
CA THR A 96 10.54 -5.43 -5.42
C THR A 96 10.89 -5.76 -6.86
N PHE A 97 9.88 -5.78 -7.72
CA PHE A 97 10.02 -5.98 -9.15
C PHE A 97 9.41 -4.80 -9.92
N LYS A 98 10.24 -4.17 -10.76
CA LYS A 98 9.85 -3.00 -11.56
C LYS A 98 10.60 -3.02 -12.88
N ASN A 99 9.88 -2.95 -13.99
CA ASN A 99 10.39 -2.91 -15.36
C ASN A 99 11.39 -4.05 -15.66
N ASN A 100 11.06 -5.28 -15.29
CA ASN A 100 11.94 -6.46 -15.41
C ASN A 100 13.24 -6.38 -14.60
N LYS A 101 13.30 -5.53 -13.57
CA LYS A 101 14.44 -5.40 -12.66
C LYS A 101 14.02 -5.65 -11.23
N ARG A 102 14.95 -6.25 -10.47
CA ARG A 102 14.79 -6.61 -9.07
C ARG A 102 15.45 -5.58 -8.16
N GLY A 103 14.83 -5.36 -7.01
CA GLY A 103 15.29 -4.50 -5.93
C GLY A 103 14.93 -5.08 -4.57
N LEU A 104 15.35 -4.38 -3.53
CA LEU A 104 15.16 -4.71 -2.13
C LEU A 104 14.92 -3.41 -1.37
N MET A 105 13.95 -3.40 -0.47
CA MET A 105 13.73 -2.33 0.50
C MET A 105 13.53 -2.92 1.89
N ASN A 106 13.65 -2.10 2.93
CA ASN A 106 13.22 -2.46 4.27
C ASN A 106 11.72 -2.16 4.47
N LEU A 107 11.16 -2.57 5.61
CA LEU A 107 9.75 -2.33 5.97
C LEU A 107 9.41 -0.85 6.22
N TYR A 108 10.40 0.04 6.28
CA TYR A 108 10.20 1.49 6.34
C TYR A 108 10.08 2.13 4.96
N GLY A 109 10.14 1.33 3.88
CA GLY A 109 10.10 1.80 2.49
C GLY A 109 11.45 2.33 1.98
N GLU A 110 12.53 2.20 2.76
CA GLU A 110 13.85 2.65 2.33
C GLU A 110 14.46 1.65 1.36
N THR A 111 14.85 2.13 0.18
CA THR A 111 15.48 1.29 -0.85
C THR A 111 16.89 0.90 -0.42
N ILE A 112 17.13 -0.41 -0.28
CA ILE A 112 18.44 -1.01 -0.04
C ILE A 112 19.13 -1.32 -1.37
N ILE A 113 18.41 -1.99 -2.27
CA ILE A 113 18.85 -2.31 -3.63
C ILE A 113 17.82 -1.73 -4.62
N PRO A 114 18.17 -0.75 -5.45
CA PRO A 114 17.23 -0.20 -6.42
C PRO A 114 16.89 -1.22 -7.52
N CYS A 115 15.67 -1.17 -8.05
CA CYS A 115 15.21 -1.95 -9.21
C CYS A 115 15.96 -1.60 -10.50
N LYS A 116 17.24 -1.98 -10.59
CA LYS A 116 18.11 -1.78 -11.76
C LYS A 116 18.95 -3.00 -12.11
N TYR A 117 18.80 -4.08 -11.35
CA TYR A 117 19.54 -5.33 -11.47
C TYR A 117 18.63 -6.45 -11.97
N ASP A 118 19.20 -7.40 -12.70
CA ASP A 118 18.47 -8.56 -13.22
C ASP A 118 18.20 -9.58 -12.10
N SER A 119 19.18 -9.72 -11.21
CA SER A 119 19.09 -10.55 -10.00
C SER A 119 20.08 -10.05 -8.96
N PHE A 120 19.89 -10.48 -7.71
CA PHE A 120 20.87 -10.29 -6.65
C PHE A 120 20.81 -11.44 -5.65
N LYS A 121 21.88 -11.62 -4.90
CA LYS A 121 21.97 -12.52 -3.75
C LYS A 121 22.64 -11.77 -2.60
N ILE A 122 22.12 -11.94 -1.39
CA ILE A 122 22.69 -11.36 -0.17
C ILE A 122 23.57 -12.41 0.51
N GLU A 123 24.77 -12.01 0.90
CA GLU A 123 25.76 -12.83 1.61
C GLU A 123 26.34 -11.99 2.77
N GLY A 124 25.75 -12.13 3.95
CA GLY A 124 26.10 -11.31 5.11
C GLY A 124 25.81 -9.84 4.85
N SER A 125 26.84 -9.00 4.91
CA SER A 125 26.71 -7.55 4.67
C SER A 125 26.95 -7.15 3.21
N ILE A 126 27.13 -8.12 2.30
CA ILE A 126 27.39 -7.87 0.88
C ILE A 126 26.20 -8.38 0.06
N ALA A 127 25.81 -7.64 -0.98
CA ALA A 127 24.99 -8.20 -2.05
C ALA A 127 25.79 -8.38 -3.34
N ILE A 128 25.66 -9.55 -3.95
CA ILE A 128 26.14 -9.87 -5.29
C ILE A 128 25.01 -9.57 -6.26
N VAL A 129 25.16 -8.55 -7.08
CA VAL A 129 24.15 -8.09 -8.04
C VAL A 129 24.56 -8.41 -9.47
N THR A 130 23.62 -8.85 -10.30
CA THR A 130 23.83 -9.09 -11.73
C THR A 130 23.12 -8.03 -12.55
N LYS A 131 23.83 -7.43 -13.52
CA LYS A 131 23.26 -6.50 -14.50
C LYS A 131 23.85 -6.75 -15.88
N ASN A 132 23.00 -7.05 -16.86
CA ASN A 132 23.35 -7.37 -18.24
C ASN A 132 24.43 -8.47 -18.31
N GLY A 133 24.26 -9.53 -17.52
CA GLY A 133 25.19 -10.67 -17.44
C GLY A 133 26.51 -10.41 -16.70
N LYS A 134 26.70 -9.21 -16.13
CA LYS A 134 27.88 -8.87 -15.33
C LYS A 134 27.55 -8.83 -13.84
N MET A 135 28.39 -9.46 -13.02
CA MET A 135 28.25 -9.45 -11.56
C MET A 135 29.06 -8.31 -10.94
N LYS A 136 28.55 -7.75 -9.83
CA LYS A 136 29.24 -6.79 -8.98
C LYS A 136 28.87 -7.03 -7.51
N GLN A 137 29.78 -6.72 -6.60
CA GLN A 137 29.49 -6.67 -5.16
C GLN A 137 29.10 -5.24 -4.74
N ILE A 138 28.11 -5.12 -3.87
CA ILE A 138 27.73 -3.90 -3.17
C ILE A 138 27.74 -4.15 -1.67
N GLN A 139 28.21 -3.18 -0.90
CA GLN A 139 28.08 -3.18 0.55
C GLN A 139 26.67 -2.69 0.90
N LEU A 140 25.96 -3.43 1.76
CA LEU A 140 24.64 -3.07 2.29
C LEU A 140 24.79 -2.18 3.53
#